data_AF-A0A946E5C3-F1
#
_entry.id   AF-A0A946E5C3-F1
#
_cell.length_a   1.000
_cell.length_b   1.000
_cell.length_c   1.000
_cell.angle_alpha   90.00
_cell.angle_beta   90.00
_cell.angle_gamma   90.00
#
_symmetry.space_group_name_H-M   'P 1'
#
loop_
_entity.id
_entity.type
_entity.pdbx_description
1 polymer ?
#
loop_
_entity_poly.entity_id
_entity_poly.type
_entity_poly.pdbx_seq_one_letter_code
_entity_poly.pdbx_strand_id
1 'polypeptide(L)' 'LEDIPLCESVQKGLHSLGYKQGRFHVDADRTEVSEHAVHDFQAKWLQAMGER' A
#
# COMPACT_ATOMS: atom_id res chain seq x y z
N LEU A 1 -3.14 17.30 9.91
CA LEU A 1 -4.57 17.36 9.52
C LEU A 1 -4.83 16.62 8.20
N GLU A 2 -3.83 16.47 7.32
CA GLU A 2 -3.97 15.84 6.00
C GLU A 2 -4.05 14.30 6.03
N ASP A 3 -3.24 13.65 6.88
CA ASP A 3 -3.09 12.18 6.86
C ASP A 3 -4.38 11.42 7.18
N ILE A 4 -5.16 11.93 8.14
CA ILE A 4 -6.42 11.29 8.57
C ILE A 4 -7.43 11.28 7.40
N PRO A 5 -7.77 12.43 6.79
CA PRO A 5 -8.62 12.47 5.59
C PRO A 5 -8.12 11.60 4.43
N LEU A 6 -6.81 11.54 4.19
CA LEU A 6 -6.24 10.68 3.13
C LEU A 6 -6.54 9.20 3.41
N CYS A 7 -6.23 8.72 4.63
CA CYS A 7 -6.50 7.34 5.02
C CYS A 7 -7.99 6.99 4.99
N GLU A 8 -8.86 7.89 5.46
CA GLU A 8 -10.32 7.67 5.42
C GLU A 8 -10.85 7.58 3.98
N SER A 9 -10.33 8.42 3.08
CA SER A 9 -10.73 8.42 1.66
C SER A 9 -10.24 7.16 0.95
N VAL A 10 -9.00 6.74 1.19
CA VAL A 10 -8.45 5.48 0.68
C VAL A 10 -9.30 4.31 1.15
N GLN A 11 -9.58 4.21 2.46
CA GLN A 11 -10.38 3.12 3.01
C GLN A 11 -11.76 3.02 2.33
N LYS A 12 -12.45 4.15 2.13
CA LYS A 12 -13.72 4.18 1.40
C LYS A 12 -13.57 3.72 -0.05
N GLY A 13 -12.51 4.17 -0.73
CA GLY A 13 -12.23 3.83 -2.12
C GLY A 13 -11.93 2.34 -2.35
N LEU A 14 -11.25 1.68 -1.39
CA LEU A 14 -10.93 0.25 -1.45
C LEU A 14 -12.18 -0.65 -1.51
N HIS A 15 -13.33 -0.17 -1.02
CA HIS A 15 -14.61 -0.89 -1.07
C HIS A 15 -15.35 -0.75 -2.42
N SER A 16 -14.83 0.05 -3.36
CA SER A 16 -15.41 0.18 -4.69
C SER A 16 -15.26 -1.11 -5.49
N LEU A 17 -16.35 -1.58 -6.11
CA LEU A 17 -16.32 -2.75 -7.02
C LEU A 17 -15.45 -2.53 -8.27
N GLY A 18 -15.15 -1.27 -8.61
CA GLY A 18 -14.26 -0.92 -9.72
C GLY A 18 -12.77 -0.99 -9.36
N TYR A 19 -12.44 -1.03 -8.06
CA TYR A 19 -11.05 -1.13 -7.60
C TYR A 19 -10.66 -2.60 -7.42
N LYS A 20 -9.49 -2.99 -7.94
CA LYS A 20 -9.00 -4.38 -7.85
C LYS A 20 -7.79 -4.49 -6.93
N GLN A 21 -6.71 -3.79 -7.27
CA GLN A 21 -5.49 -3.73 -6.47
C GLN A 21 -4.64 -2.54 -6.94
N GLY A 22 -4.05 -1.82 -6.00
CA GLY A 22 -3.08 -0.75 -6.29
C GLY A 22 -1.72 -1.34 -6.64
N ARG A 23 -1.05 -0.72 -7.63
CA ARG A 23 0.35 -1.06 -7.95
C ARG A 23 1.27 -0.18 -7.12
N PHE A 24 2.29 -0.78 -6.51
CA PHE A 24 3.38 -0.01 -5.92
C PHE A 24 4.21 0.72 -6.97
N HIS A 25 4.38 2.02 -6.76
CA HIS A 25 5.27 2.85 -7.56
C HIS A 25 6.71 2.71 -7.03
N VAL A 26 7.45 1.76 -7.58
CA VAL A 26 8.84 1.50 -7.22
C VAL A 26 9.75 1.98 -8.34
N ASP A 27 10.62 2.94 -8.03
CA ASP A 27 11.69 3.34 -8.93
C ASP A 27 12.93 2.47 -8.76
N ALA A 28 13.85 2.55 -9.73
CA ALA A 28 15.05 1.73 -9.74
C ALA A 28 16.06 2.15 -8.66
N ASP A 29 16.10 3.45 -8.33
CA ASP A 29 17.07 4.05 -7.42
C ASP A 29 16.67 3.91 -5.94
N ARG A 30 15.45 3.42 -5.67
CA ARG A 30 14.83 3.30 -4.35
C ARG A 30 14.84 4.62 -3.58
N THR A 31 14.41 5.67 -4.28
CA THR A 31 14.36 7.02 -3.71
C THR A 31 13.34 7.12 -2.56
N GLU A 32 13.33 8.25 -1.85
CA GLU A 32 12.43 8.54 -0.74
C GLU A 32 10.95 8.57 -1.13
N VAL A 33 10.63 8.77 -2.42
CA VAL A 33 9.26 8.72 -2.94
C VAL A 33 8.86 7.34 -3.44
N SER A 34 9.78 6.37 -3.43
CA SER A 34 9.52 5.01 -3.87
C SER A 34 8.77 4.19 -2.81
N GLU A 35 7.73 3.44 -3.21
CA GLU A 35 6.89 2.66 -2.30
C GLU A 35 7.44 1.26 -1.96
N HIS A 36 8.74 1.00 -2.21
CA HIS A 36 9.35 -0.31 -1.95
C HIS A 36 9.32 -0.72 -0.47
N ALA A 37 9.30 0.24 0.46
CA ALA A 37 9.16 -0.01 1.88
C ALA A 37 7.76 -0.53 2.25
N VAL A 38 6.69 -0.04 1.59
CA VAL A 38 5.33 -0.53 1.79
C VAL A 38 5.20 -1.97 1.30
N HIS A 39 5.81 -2.29 0.15
CA HIS A 39 5.87 -3.66 -0.36
C HIS A 39 6.58 -4.61 0.61
N ASP A 40 7.75 -4.22 1.16
CA ASP A 40 8.47 -5.03 2.15
C ASP A 40 7.65 -5.25 3.43
N PHE A 41 6.97 -4.22 3.91
CA PHE A 41 6.06 -4.33 5.07
C PHE A 41 4.94 -5.35 4.82
N GLN A 42 4.26 -5.27 3.67
CA GLN A 42 3.19 -6.20 3.34
C GLN A 42 3.70 -7.64 3.14
N ALA A 43 4.90 -7.82 2.58
CA ALA A 43 5.52 -9.13 2.46
C ALA A 43 5.80 -9.78 3.83
N LYS A 44 6.25 -8.99 4.82
CA LYS A 44 6.44 -9.43 6.21
C LYS A 44 5.10 -9.74 6.88
N TRP A 45 4.08 -8.95 6.62
CA TRP A 45 2.72 -9.22 7.11
C TRP A 45 2.20 -10.56 6.59
N LEU A 46 2.31 -10.82 5.28
CA LEU A 46 1.90 -12.10 4.68
C LEU A 46 2.64 -13.28 5.31
N GLN A 47 3.95 -13.16 5.55
CA GLN A 47 4.72 -14.19 6.25
C GLN A 47 4.22 -14.41 7.67
N ALA A 48 3.94 -13.33 8.42
CA ALA A 48 3.44 -13.43 9.80
C ALA A 48 2.05 -14.06 9.87
N MET A 49 1.23 -13.88 8.84
CA MET A 49 -0.10 -14.47 8.72
C MET A 49 -0.10 -15.91 8.16
N GLY A 50 1.07 -16.44 7.75
CA GLY A 50 1.17 -17.74 7.12
C GLY A 50 0.56 -17.80 5.72
N GLU A 51 0.43 -16.65 5.05
CA GLU A 51 -0.13 -16.52 3.70
C GLU A 51 0.94 -16.62 2.60
N ARG A 52 2.18 -16.97 2.97
CA ARG A 52 3.32 -17.10 2.07
C ARG A 52 4.12 -18.36 2.32
#